data_AF-A0A0P7IVW5-F1
#
_entry.id   AF-A0A0P7IVW5-F1
#
_cell.length_a   1.000
_cell.length_b   1.000
_cell.length_c   1.000
_cell.angle_alpha   90.00
_cell.angle_beta   90.00
_cell.angle_gamma   90.00
#
_symmetry.space_group_name_H-M   'P 1'
#
loop_
_entity.id
_entity.type
_entity.pdbx_description
1 polymer ?
#
loop_
_entity_poly.entity_id
_entity_poly.type
_entity_poly.pdbx_seq_one_letter_code
_entity_poly.pdbx_strand_id
1 'polypeptide(L)'
;MKQRLQDFVSHIRFGPKDALIFRDQPTQSTSTPEADQLTQVTEFVYKYLYTHPSGDISQAFRATPPDAKLIAKLSNANTTRADVQQGWVVRTALPDGAVIAERFGKVCKFLPGQFLADHLSLPIRTGSALTVTHMTGTALMQPGFFHMFGQEQMDLAEQAKTVRLYLNLKGAGAAEPAAALLTGMLNSYRIPFTCKFATRLTDYSRADTAVLYLPQRFVRIFLLAFADVQTALGAHLGAEVPVFTRRIAPGVGFAEDPTGEISFGAARSKLVAEAMLSSRISSRMDADKFWSEFLALCAVRGLDPDALHLNPGSSDTFYFPAEIAEVAA
;
A
#
# COMPACT_ATOMS: atom_id res chain seq x y z
N MET A 1 15.14 9.35 11.61
CA MET A 1 15.39 8.67 10.31
C MET A 1 16.88 8.59 9.94
N LYS A 2 17.66 9.67 10.13
CA LYS A 2 19.08 9.82 9.71
C LYS A 2 19.97 8.58 9.85
N GLN A 3 20.20 8.11 11.09
CA GLN A 3 21.15 7.03 11.37
C GLN A 3 20.87 5.78 10.53
N ARG A 4 19.58 5.44 10.37
CA ARG A 4 19.15 4.26 9.64
C ARG A 4 19.49 4.34 8.15
N LEU A 5 19.26 5.50 7.52
CA LEU A 5 19.55 5.66 6.09
C LEU A 5 21.04 5.76 5.83
N GLN A 6 21.78 6.46 6.69
CA GLN A 6 23.25 6.53 6.59
C GLN A 6 23.90 5.16 6.76
N ASP A 7 23.43 4.36 7.72
CA ASP A 7 23.86 2.97 7.91
C ASP A 7 23.57 2.14 6.65
N PHE A 8 22.33 2.18 6.14
CA PHE A 8 21.93 1.47 4.92
C PHE A 8 22.85 1.79 3.73
N VAL A 9 23.11 3.08 3.45
CA VAL A 9 23.94 3.46 2.30
C VAL A 9 25.42 3.14 2.49
N SER A 10 25.92 3.09 3.73
CA SER A 10 27.32 2.74 4.02
C SER A 10 27.68 1.31 3.60
N HIS A 11 26.68 0.43 3.49
CA HIS A 11 26.82 -0.95 3.05
C HIS A 11 26.65 -1.16 1.54
N ILE A 12 26.50 -0.08 0.76
CA ILE A 12 26.29 -0.14 -0.70
C ILE A 12 27.59 0.16 -1.45
N ARG A 13 27.84 -0.62 -2.49
CA ARG A 13 28.89 -0.36 -3.48
C ARG A 13 28.37 -0.56 -4.90
N PHE A 14 28.98 0.14 -5.84
CA PHE A 14 28.73 -0.02 -7.27
C PHE A 14 29.90 -0.81 -7.89
N GLY A 15 29.59 -1.99 -8.43
CA GLY A 15 30.50 -2.82 -9.18
C GLY A 15 30.60 -2.44 -10.66
N PRO A 16 31.19 -3.31 -11.50
CA PRO A 16 31.26 -3.11 -12.94
C PRO A 16 29.88 -2.91 -13.56
N LYS A 17 29.79 -2.06 -14.58
CA LYS A 17 28.52 -1.69 -15.25
C LYS A 17 27.46 -1.16 -14.29
N ASP A 18 27.89 -0.50 -13.20
CA ASP A 18 27.03 0.06 -12.15
C ASP A 18 26.12 -0.95 -11.43
N ALA A 19 26.51 -2.23 -11.41
CA ALA A 19 25.79 -3.25 -10.65
C ALA A 19 25.85 -2.96 -9.14
N LEU A 20 24.71 -3.07 -8.45
CA LEU A 20 24.64 -2.84 -7.00
C LEU A 20 25.15 -4.07 -6.23
N ILE A 21 25.95 -3.77 -5.19
CA ILE A 21 26.44 -4.73 -4.20
C ILE A 21 26.00 -4.20 -2.83
N PHE A 22 25.33 -5.03 -2.04
CA PHE A 22 24.83 -4.68 -0.71
C PHE A 22 25.37 -5.68 0.32
N ARG A 23 26.00 -5.19 1.40
CA ARG A 23 26.63 -6.02 2.43
C ARG A 23 27.58 -7.08 1.85
N ASP A 24 28.43 -6.64 0.90
CA ASP A 24 29.40 -7.47 0.20
C ASP A 24 28.81 -8.63 -0.62
N GLN A 25 27.50 -8.60 -0.91
CA GLN A 25 26.81 -9.57 -1.75
C GLN A 25 26.19 -8.90 -2.99
N PRO A 26 26.21 -9.58 -4.16
CA PRO A 26 25.45 -9.12 -5.32
C PRO A 26 23.96 -9.02 -5.01
N THR A 27 23.31 -7.95 -5.46
CA THR A 27 21.87 -7.82 -5.30
C THR A 27 21.12 -8.67 -6.33
N GLN A 28 19.96 -9.21 -5.96
CA GLN A 28 18.99 -9.77 -6.91
C GLN A 28 18.79 -8.86 -8.13
N SER A 29 18.61 -9.47 -9.30
CA SER A 29 18.31 -8.75 -10.54
C SER A 29 17.04 -7.89 -10.41
N THR A 30 17.08 -6.72 -11.04
CA THR A 30 15.90 -5.87 -11.21
C THR A 30 14.85 -6.59 -12.04
N SER A 31 13.58 -6.37 -11.70
CA SER A 31 12.44 -6.79 -12.50
C SER A 31 12.35 -6.08 -13.86
N THR A 32 13.06 -4.95 -14.01
CA THR A 32 13.08 -4.10 -15.20
C THR A 32 14.54 -3.80 -15.61
N PRO A 33 15.29 -4.78 -16.15
CA PRO A 33 16.71 -4.63 -16.47
C PRO A 33 17.02 -3.59 -17.55
N GLU A 34 16.04 -3.26 -18.38
CA GLU A 34 16.15 -2.25 -19.44
C GLU A 34 15.80 -0.82 -18.95
N ALA A 35 15.31 -0.67 -17.71
CA ALA A 35 14.96 0.64 -17.18
C ALA A 35 16.19 1.49 -16.86
N ASP A 36 16.00 2.80 -16.74
CA ASP A 36 17.06 3.72 -16.34
C ASP A 36 17.64 3.40 -14.95
N GLN A 37 18.83 3.92 -14.68
CA GLN A 37 19.56 3.67 -13.43
C GLN A 37 18.74 4.09 -12.19
N LEU A 38 18.00 5.19 -12.27
CA LEU A 38 17.17 5.67 -11.16
C LEU A 38 16.07 4.67 -10.80
N THR A 39 15.42 4.09 -11.81
CA THR A 39 14.38 3.07 -11.63
C THR A 39 14.97 1.81 -11.01
N GLN A 40 16.15 1.36 -11.47
CA GLN A 40 16.82 0.19 -10.90
C GLN A 40 17.24 0.40 -9.43
N VAL A 41 17.81 1.57 -9.11
CA VAL A 41 18.17 1.92 -7.72
C VAL A 41 16.92 2.10 -6.86
N THR A 42 15.83 2.64 -7.42
CA THR A 42 14.54 2.75 -6.72
C THR A 42 13.99 1.37 -6.35
N GLU A 43 14.03 0.41 -7.27
CA GLU A 43 13.63 -0.97 -7.01
C GLU A 43 14.51 -1.60 -5.92
N PHE A 44 15.83 -1.38 -5.97
CA PHE A 44 16.76 -1.84 -4.95
C PHE A 44 16.40 -1.29 -3.56
N VAL A 45 16.20 0.03 -3.42
CA VAL A 45 15.79 0.63 -2.14
C VAL A 45 14.44 0.07 -1.68
N TYR A 46 13.50 -0.14 -2.60
CA TYR A 46 12.21 -0.71 -2.26
C TYR A 46 12.34 -2.14 -1.68
N LYS A 47 13.18 -2.97 -2.30
CA LYS A 47 13.39 -4.37 -1.90
C LYS A 47 14.19 -4.49 -0.60
N TYR A 48 15.33 -3.83 -0.50
CA TYR A 48 16.33 -4.05 0.56
C TYR A 48 16.21 -3.12 1.75
N LEU A 49 15.41 -2.05 1.63
CA LEU A 49 15.15 -1.13 2.74
C LEU A 49 13.66 -1.11 3.06
N TYR A 50 12.82 -0.63 2.14
CA TYR A 50 11.41 -0.36 2.44
C TYR A 50 10.63 -1.60 2.89
N THR A 51 10.66 -2.66 2.08
CA THR A 51 9.90 -3.90 2.36
C THR A 51 10.61 -4.85 3.32
N HIS A 52 11.94 -4.77 3.44
CA HIS A 52 12.73 -5.58 4.37
C HIS A 52 13.59 -4.66 5.23
N PRO A 53 13.00 -4.06 6.28
CA PRO A 53 13.70 -3.27 7.31
C PRO A 53 15.05 -3.79 7.80
N SER A 54 15.22 -5.11 7.87
CA SER A 54 16.45 -5.81 8.26
C SER A 54 17.48 -5.99 7.13
N GLY A 55 17.05 -5.81 5.88
CA GLY A 55 17.82 -6.02 4.66
C GLY A 55 17.93 -7.48 4.20
N ASP A 56 17.30 -8.43 4.90
CA ASP A 56 17.25 -9.83 4.46
C ASP A 56 16.09 -10.05 3.49
N ILE A 57 16.42 -10.34 2.23
CA ILE A 57 15.44 -10.63 1.18
C ILE A 57 15.56 -12.07 0.65
N SER A 58 16.28 -12.95 1.34
CA SER A 58 16.69 -14.28 0.86
C SER A 58 15.54 -15.14 0.32
N GLN A 59 14.33 -14.98 0.87
CA GLN A 59 13.12 -15.69 0.47
C GLN A 59 12.19 -14.89 -0.47
N ALA A 60 12.41 -13.58 -0.60
CA ALA A 60 11.50 -12.62 -1.26
C ALA A 60 11.70 -12.51 -2.77
N PHE A 61 10.69 -11.95 -3.46
CA PHE A 61 10.73 -11.53 -4.87
C PHE A 61 11.13 -12.62 -5.87
N ARG A 62 10.96 -13.89 -5.50
CA ARG A 62 11.14 -15.02 -6.42
C ARG A 62 9.99 -15.03 -7.42
N ALA A 63 10.30 -15.38 -8.67
CA ALA A 63 9.31 -15.47 -9.74
C ALA A 63 8.40 -16.71 -9.59
N THR A 64 7.57 -16.73 -8.54
CA THR A 64 6.59 -17.80 -8.31
C THR A 64 5.19 -17.36 -8.74
N PRO A 65 4.35 -18.28 -9.24
CA PRO A 65 2.96 -17.97 -9.54
C PRO A 65 2.18 -17.64 -8.25
N PRO A 66 1.09 -16.85 -8.34
CA PRO A 66 0.11 -16.73 -7.27
C PRO A 66 -0.43 -18.09 -6.82
N ASP A 67 -0.60 -18.28 -5.51
CA ASP A 67 -1.14 -19.52 -4.95
C ASP A 67 -2.68 -19.51 -4.95
N ALA A 68 -3.26 -20.42 -5.72
CA ALA A 68 -4.71 -20.50 -5.90
C ALA A 68 -5.46 -20.86 -4.61
N LYS A 69 -4.85 -21.68 -3.71
CA LYS A 69 -5.48 -22.08 -2.45
C LYS A 69 -5.53 -20.89 -1.49
N LEU A 70 -4.46 -20.11 -1.41
CA LEU A 70 -4.40 -18.87 -0.65
C LEU A 70 -5.42 -17.85 -1.16
N ILE A 71 -5.54 -17.67 -2.49
CA ILE A 71 -6.56 -16.79 -3.07
C ILE A 71 -7.97 -17.24 -2.68
N ALA A 72 -8.28 -18.54 -2.76
CA ALA A 72 -9.58 -19.06 -2.36
C ALA A 72 -9.87 -18.83 -0.87
N LYS A 73 -8.88 -19.05 0.00
CA LYS A 73 -8.98 -18.77 1.44
C LYS A 73 -9.24 -17.30 1.74
N LEU A 74 -8.49 -16.41 1.10
CA LEU A 74 -8.68 -14.96 1.20
C LEU A 74 -10.09 -14.56 0.73
N SER A 75 -10.53 -15.08 -0.42
CA SER A 75 -11.88 -14.83 -0.93
C SER A 75 -12.98 -15.27 0.04
N ASN A 76 -12.80 -16.42 0.69
CA ASN A 76 -13.76 -16.96 1.67
C ASN A 76 -13.73 -16.22 3.02
N ALA A 77 -12.56 -15.68 3.40
CA ALA A 77 -12.38 -14.93 4.64
C ALA A 77 -12.99 -13.53 4.57
N ASN A 78 -13.12 -12.95 3.37
CA ASN A 78 -13.72 -11.64 3.21
C ASN A 78 -15.20 -11.66 3.62
N THR A 79 -15.54 -10.86 4.62
CA THR A 79 -16.89 -10.77 5.19
C THR A 79 -17.83 -9.84 4.40
N THR A 80 -17.35 -9.18 3.34
CA THR A 80 -18.19 -8.38 2.45
C THR A 80 -19.13 -9.29 1.65
N ARG A 81 -20.39 -8.88 1.50
CA ARG A 81 -21.38 -9.61 0.71
C ARG A 81 -21.54 -8.97 -0.65
N ALA A 82 -21.49 -9.79 -1.69
CA ALA A 82 -21.83 -9.33 -3.03
C ALA A 82 -23.29 -8.87 -3.04
N ASP A 83 -23.54 -7.71 -3.64
CA ASP A 83 -24.90 -7.22 -3.84
C ASP A 83 -25.07 -6.57 -5.21
N VAL A 84 -26.33 -6.40 -5.59
CA VAL A 84 -26.74 -5.72 -6.80
C VAL A 84 -27.49 -4.46 -6.38
N GLN A 85 -27.01 -3.33 -6.86
CA GLN A 85 -27.40 -2.02 -6.40
C GLN A 85 -28.12 -1.27 -7.51
N GLN A 86 -29.42 -1.05 -7.33
CA GLN A 86 -30.23 -0.22 -8.22
C GLN A 86 -30.25 1.23 -7.76
N GLY A 87 -30.68 2.13 -8.65
CA GLY A 87 -30.87 3.55 -8.35
C GLY A 87 -29.60 4.39 -8.46
N TRP A 88 -28.56 3.88 -9.11
CA TRP A 88 -27.42 4.70 -9.53
C TRP A 88 -27.82 5.53 -10.75
N VAL A 89 -27.47 6.81 -10.76
CA VAL A 89 -27.77 7.74 -11.85
C VAL A 89 -26.46 8.29 -12.41
N VAL A 90 -26.26 8.19 -13.73
CA VAL A 90 -25.04 8.68 -14.39
C VAL A 90 -24.96 10.19 -14.28
N ARG A 91 -23.85 10.70 -13.70
CA ARG A 91 -23.46 12.11 -13.78
C ARG A 91 -22.68 12.38 -15.06
N THR A 92 -21.76 11.48 -15.39
CA THR A 92 -20.83 11.63 -16.53
C THR A 92 -20.52 10.28 -17.15
N ALA A 93 -20.71 10.14 -18.46
CA ALA A 93 -20.14 9.04 -19.23
C ALA A 93 -18.73 9.42 -19.69
N LEU A 94 -17.78 8.50 -19.57
CA LEU A 94 -16.37 8.73 -19.92
C LEU A 94 -16.02 8.09 -21.27
N PRO A 95 -14.98 8.58 -21.99
CA PRO A 95 -14.60 8.06 -23.30
C PRO A 95 -14.17 6.58 -23.32
N ASP A 96 -13.69 6.07 -22.19
CA ASP A 96 -13.28 4.67 -22.00
C ASP A 96 -14.47 3.72 -21.72
N GLY A 97 -15.70 4.22 -21.79
CA GLY A 97 -16.91 3.48 -21.46
C GLY A 97 -17.18 3.35 -19.96
N ALA A 98 -16.30 3.89 -19.10
CA ALA A 98 -16.59 4.02 -17.68
C ALA A 98 -17.65 5.11 -17.45
N VAL A 99 -18.27 5.07 -16.27
CA VAL A 99 -19.30 6.02 -15.86
C VAL A 99 -19.00 6.55 -14.48
N ILE A 100 -19.22 7.84 -14.26
CA ILE A 100 -19.33 8.44 -12.94
C ILE A 100 -20.82 8.51 -12.64
N ALA A 101 -21.25 7.83 -11.58
CA ALA A 101 -22.66 7.74 -11.18
C ALA A 101 -22.83 8.10 -9.70
N GLU A 102 -24.06 8.50 -9.35
CA GLU A 102 -24.43 8.91 -8.01
C GLU A 102 -25.57 8.06 -7.47
N ARG A 103 -25.52 7.73 -6.17
CA ARG A 103 -26.60 7.09 -5.42
C ARG A 103 -26.56 7.55 -3.97
N PHE A 104 -27.66 8.10 -3.47
CA PHE A 104 -27.79 8.59 -2.09
C PHE A 104 -26.65 9.53 -1.66
N GLY A 105 -26.23 10.44 -2.56
CA GLY A 105 -25.15 11.39 -2.32
C GLY A 105 -23.72 10.82 -2.45
N LYS A 106 -23.54 9.52 -2.68
CA LYS A 106 -22.23 8.94 -2.99
C LYS A 106 -21.98 8.99 -4.49
N VAL A 107 -20.80 9.46 -4.89
CA VAL A 107 -20.38 9.55 -6.30
C VAL A 107 -19.23 8.58 -6.57
N CYS A 108 -19.46 7.57 -7.40
CA CYS A 108 -18.49 6.52 -7.70
C CYS A 108 -18.17 6.46 -9.21
N LYS A 109 -16.94 6.06 -9.55
CA LYS A 109 -16.58 5.64 -10.91
C LYS A 109 -16.78 4.13 -11.05
N PHE A 110 -17.47 3.70 -12.10
CA PHE A 110 -17.64 2.31 -12.47
C PHE A 110 -17.06 2.05 -13.85
N LEU A 111 -16.27 0.98 -13.97
CA LEU A 111 -15.69 0.49 -15.22
C LEU A 111 -16.71 -0.37 -16.00
N PRO A 112 -16.52 -0.55 -17.32
CA PRO A 112 -17.29 -1.53 -18.08
C PRO A 112 -17.30 -2.91 -17.41
N GLY A 113 -18.49 -3.53 -17.34
CA GLY A 113 -18.70 -4.81 -16.66
C GLY A 113 -19.07 -4.71 -15.17
N GLN A 114 -18.94 -3.54 -14.55
CA GLN A 114 -19.39 -3.32 -13.15
C GLN A 114 -20.85 -2.86 -13.06
N PHE A 115 -21.45 -2.47 -14.19
CA PHE A 115 -22.82 -1.94 -14.23
C PHE A 115 -23.57 -2.44 -15.46
N LEU A 116 -24.89 -2.42 -15.37
CA LEU A 116 -25.85 -2.62 -16.44
C LEU A 116 -26.69 -1.36 -16.57
N ALA A 117 -26.86 -0.86 -17.78
CA ALA A 117 -27.83 0.19 -18.05
C ALA A 117 -29.25 -0.38 -17.98
N ASP A 118 -30.19 0.37 -17.43
CA ASP A 118 -31.60 0.04 -17.60
C ASP A 118 -31.97 0.05 -19.09
N HIS A 119 -32.93 -0.78 -19.50
CA HIS A 119 -33.32 -0.99 -20.89
C HIS A 119 -33.70 0.31 -21.62
N LEU A 120 -34.29 1.29 -20.91
CA LEU A 120 -34.66 2.60 -21.44
C LEU A 120 -33.51 3.62 -21.41
N SER A 121 -32.37 3.26 -20.84
CA SER A 121 -31.22 4.15 -20.61
C SER A 121 -30.10 3.99 -21.64
N LEU A 122 -30.39 3.35 -22.79
CA LEU A 122 -29.45 3.21 -23.91
C LEU A 122 -29.72 4.25 -25.01
N PRO A 123 -28.69 4.93 -25.54
CA PRO A 123 -27.30 4.90 -25.12
C PRO A 123 -27.11 5.61 -23.76
N ILE A 124 -26.10 5.18 -23.00
CA ILE A 124 -25.81 5.73 -21.67
C ILE A 124 -25.42 7.21 -21.79
N ARG A 125 -26.11 8.07 -21.05
CA ARG A 125 -25.90 9.53 -20.98
C ARG A 125 -26.05 10.00 -19.53
N THR A 126 -25.74 11.27 -19.28
CA THR A 126 -26.11 11.91 -18.01
C THR A 126 -27.61 11.74 -17.76
N GLY A 127 -27.98 11.31 -16.55
CA GLY A 127 -29.35 10.99 -16.15
C GLY A 127 -29.76 9.52 -16.37
N SER A 128 -28.99 8.73 -17.11
CA SER A 128 -29.26 7.28 -17.29
C SER A 128 -29.25 6.55 -15.95
N ALA A 129 -30.21 5.66 -15.75
CA ALA A 129 -30.28 4.78 -14.59
C ALA A 129 -29.42 3.54 -14.81
N LEU A 130 -28.68 3.15 -13.77
CA LEU A 130 -27.81 1.99 -13.76
C LEU A 130 -28.15 1.05 -12.60
N THR A 131 -27.89 -0.23 -12.87
CA THR A 131 -27.77 -1.27 -11.85
C THR A 131 -26.30 -1.66 -11.75
N VAL A 132 -25.70 -1.54 -10.56
CA VAL A 132 -24.27 -1.81 -10.32
C VAL A 132 -24.13 -3.13 -9.57
N THR A 133 -23.14 -3.94 -9.96
CA THR A 133 -22.75 -5.13 -9.18
C THR A 133 -21.61 -4.75 -8.25
N HIS A 134 -21.83 -4.87 -6.94
CA HIS A 134 -20.78 -4.68 -5.95
C HIS A 134 -20.01 -5.99 -5.78
N MET A 135 -18.77 -6.00 -6.25
CA MET A 135 -17.87 -7.14 -6.09
C MET A 135 -17.27 -7.14 -4.68
N THR A 136 -17.04 -8.34 -4.14
CA THR A 136 -16.36 -8.49 -2.85
C THR A 136 -14.83 -8.46 -3.00
N GLY A 137 -14.29 -8.89 -4.14
CA GLY A 137 -12.85 -8.91 -4.37
C GLY A 137 -12.44 -9.41 -5.75
N THR A 138 -11.15 -9.32 -6.06
CA THR A 138 -10.59 -9.75 -7.35
C THR A 138 -9.07 -9.97 -7.29
N ALA A 139 -8.57 -10.96 -8.02
CA ALA A 139 -7.14 -11.17 -8.27
C ALA A 139 -6.63 -10.47 -9.55
N LEU A 140 -7.53 -9.84 -10.33
CA LEU A 140 -7.21 -9.31 -11.66
C LEU A 140 -6.71 -7.86 -11.64
N MET A 141 -6.88 -7.16 -10.52
CA MET A 141 -6.58 -5.72 -10.42
C MET A 141 -5.08 -5.42 -10.37
N GLN A 142 -4.30 -6.26 -9.68
CA GLN A 142 -2.85 -6.10 -9.58
C GLN A 142 -2.19 -7.47 -9.51
N PRO A 143 -1.24 -7.80 -10.40
CA PRO A 143 -0.49 -9.06 -10.32
C PRO A 143 0.17 -9.25 -8.95
N GLY A 144 0.06 -10.46 -8.40
CA GLY A 144 0.62 -10.82 -7.10
C GLY A 144 -0.21 -10.39 -5.88
N PHE A 145 -1.39 -9.80 -6.09
CA PHE A 145 -2.29 -9.40 -5.01
C PHE A 145 -3.74 -9.83 -5.24
N PHE A 146 -4.42 -10.20 -4.16
CA PHE A 146 -5.87 -10.35 -4.12
C PHE A 146 -6.46 -9.12 -3.43
N HIS A 147 -7.33 -8.41 -4.13
CA HIS A 147 -8.02 -7.23 -3.62
C HIS A 147 -9.36 -7.64 -3.00
N MET A 148 -9.66 -7.08 -1.84
CA MET A 148 -10.93 -7.17 -1.15
C MET A 148 -11.53 -5.77 -1.06
N PHE A 149 -12.82 -5.67 -1.30
CA PHE A 149 -13.57 -4.42 -1.22
C PHE A 149 -14.50 -4.47 -0.01
N GLY A 150 -14.63 -3.34 0.68
CA GLY A 150 -15.55 -3.20 1.81
C GLY A 150 -16.99 -3.12 1.37
N GLN A 151 -17.90 -3.48 2.30
CA GLN A 151 -19.35 -3.39 2.08
C GLN A 151 -19.79 -1.96 1.72
N GLU A 152 -19.12 -0.96 2.29
CA GLU A 152 -19.24 0.42 1.88
C GLU A 152 -18.17 0.77 0.84
N GLN A 153 -18.60 1.35 -0.28
CA GLN A 153 -17.69 1.86 -1.31
C GLN A 153 -17.19 3.26 -0.94
N MET A 154 -15.90 3.50 -1.25
CA MET A 154 -15.32 4.83 -1.24
C MET A 154 -15.84 5.64 -2.42
N ASP A 155 -16.37 6.83 -2.17
CA ASP A 155 -16.70 7.78 -3.24
C ASP A 155 -15.44 8.44 -3.83
N LEU A 156 -15.59 9.20 -4.92
CA LEU A 156 -14.46 9.86 -5.59
C LEU A 156 -13.73 10.88 -4.71
N ALA A 157 -14.44 11.59 -3.83
CA ALA A 157 -13.82 12.57 -2.94
C ALA A 157 -13.00 11.85 -1.84
N GLU A 158 -13.48 10.70 -1.38
CA GLU A 158 -12.78 9.84 -0.45
C GLU A 158 -11.55 9.18 -1.07
N GLN A 159 -11.66 8.69 -2.31
CA GLN A 159 -10.53 8.12 -3.05
C GLN A 159 -9.40 9.13 -3.26
N ALA A 160 -9.72 10.42 -3.37
CA ALA A 160 -8.72 11.47 -3.48
C ALA A 160 -7.93 11.72 -2.18
N LYS A 161 -8.43 11.24 -1.03
CA LYS A 161 -7.80 11.42 0.29
C LYS A 161 -7.87 10.14 1.10
N THR A 162 -6.99 9.20 0.78
CA THR A 162 -6.88 7.93 1.49
C THR A 162 -5.62 7.86 2.35
N VAL A 163 -5.67 6.98 3.34
CA VAL A 163 -4.49 6.54 4.10
C VAL A 163 -4.27 5.06 3.85
N ARG A 164 -3.07 4.59 4.18
CA ARG A 164 -2.64 3.21 4.04
C ARG A 164 -2.19 2.66 5.38
N LEU A 165 -2.67 1.47 5.70
CA LEU A 165 -2.17 0.65 6.79
C LEU A 165 -1.45 -0.55 6.18
N TYR A 166 -0.21 -0.77 6.59
CA TYR A 166 0.64 -1.85 6.15
C TYR A 166 0.70 -2.91 7.24
N LEU A 167 0.36 -4.14 6.89
CA LEU A 167 0.39 -5.28 7.79
C LEU A 167 1.50 -6.24 7.39
N ASN A 168 2.37 -6.50 8.34
CA ASN A 168 3.41 -7.52 8.26
C ASN A 168 2.85 -8.85 8.79
N LEU A 169 2.27 -9.68 7.92
CA LEU A 169 1.77 -10.99 8.30
C LEU A 169 2.94 -11.96 8.49
N LYS A 170 2.97 -12.68 9.61
CA LYS A 170 4.06 -13.61 9.95
C LYS A 170 4.23 -14.80 8.98
N GLY A 171 3.32 -14.97 8.02
CA GLY A 171 3.34 -16.02 7.02
C GLY A 171 2.00 -16.15 6.28
N ALA A 172 1.97 -16.91 5.19
CA ALA A 172 0.77 -17.09 4.37
C ALA A 172 -0.43 -17.67 5.13
N GLY A 173 -0.19 -18.54 6.12
CA GLY A 173 -1.23 -19.08 6.98
C GLY A 173 -1.90 -18.05 7.90
N ALA A 174 -1.28 -16.89 8.09
CA ALA A 174 -1.83 -15.80 8.89
C ALA A 174 -2.78 -14.89 8.08
N ALA A 175 -2.77 -14.99 6.76
CA ALA A 175 -3.51 -14.08 5.89
C ALA A 175 -5.03 -14.25 5.95
N GLU A 176 -5.50 -15.51 5.98
CA GLU A 176 -6.92 -15.85 6.09
C GLU A 176 -7.57 -15.31 7.39
N PRO A 177 -7.06 -15.63 8.59
CA PRO A 177 -7.65 -15.11 9.83
C PRO A 177 -7.49 -13.59 9.97
N ALA A 178 -6.36 -13.02 9.51
CA ALA A 178 -6.18 -11.56 9.51
C ALA A 178 -7.19 -10.86 8.59
N ALA A 179 -7.45 -11.41 7.39
CA ALA A 179 -8.46 -10.89 6.49
C ALA A 179 -9.85 -10.93 7.14
N ALA A 180 -10.26 -12.05 7.73
CA ALA A 180 -11.57 -12.18 8.38
C ALA A 180 -11.76 -11.17 9.52
N LEU A 181 -10.75 -10.99 10.38
CA LEU A 181 -10.77 -10.01 11.47
C LEU A 181 -10.90 -8.58 10.94
N LEU A 182 -10.08 -8.22 9.95
CA LEU A 182 -10.06 -6.86 9.38
C LEU A 182 -11.36 -6.53 8.66
N THR A 183 -11.80 -7.38 7.71
CA THR A 183 -13.01 -7.11 6.95
C THR A 183 -14.24 -7.14 7.84
N GLY A 184 -14.28 -8.04 8.83
CA GLY A 184 -15.39 -8.17 9.76
C GLY A 184 -15.56 -6.91 10.61
N MET A 185 -14.46 -6.42 11.19
CA MET A 185 -14.45 -5.17 11.94
C MET A 185 -14.84 -3.99 11.04
N LEU A 186 -14.17 -3.80 9.90
CA LEU A 186 -14.40 -2.64 9.03
C LEU A 186 -15.84 -2.59 8.51
N ASN A 187 -16.41 -3.73 8.11
CA ASN A 187 -17.81 -3.80 7.64
C ASN A 187 -18.81 -3.54 8.78
N SER A 188 -18.54 -4.02 10.00
CA SER A 188 -19.43 -3.81 11.15
C SER A 188 -19.55 -2.33 11.52
N TYR A 189 -18.45 -1.57 11.37
CA TYR A 189 -18.42 -0.13 11.59
C TYR A 189 -18.73 0.69 10.32
N ARG A 190 -19.09 0.04 9.21
CA ARG A 190 -19.37 0.69 7.91
C ARG A 190 -18.24 1.60 7.42
N ILE A 191 -17.00 1.19 7.66
CA ILE A 191 -15.81 1.90 7.17
C ILE A 191 -15.57 1.47 5.72
N PRO A 192 -15.58 2.38 4.73
CA PRO A 192 -15.22 2.05 3.37
C PRO A 192 -13.75 1.64 3.29
N PHE A 193 -13.45 0.57 2.56
CA PHE A 193 -12.07 0.12 2.41
C PHE A 193 -11.80 -0.61 1.10
N THR A 194 -10.53 -0.62 0.73
CA THR A 194 -9.93 -1.60 -0.18
C THR A 194 -8.77 -2.23 0.56
N CYS A 195 -8.71 -3.54 0.65
CA CYS A 195 -7.56 -4.25 1.20
C CYS A 195 -6.93 -5.08 0.11
N LYS A 196 -5.61 -5.24 0.12
CA LYS A 196 -4.91 -6.17 -0.77
C LYS A 196 -3.96 -7.04 0.02
N PHE A 197 -3.93 -8.32 -0.32
CA PHE A 197 -3.09 -9.33 0.29
C PHE A 197 -2.19 -9.96 -0.77
N ALA A 198 -0.91 -10.15 -0.43
CA ALA A 198 0.02 -10.86 -1.30
C ALA A 198 -0.47 -12.29 -1.56
N THR A 199 -0.40 -12.72 -2.81
CA THR A 199 -0.88 -14.05 -3.24
C THR A 199 0.25 -15.03 -3.50
N ARG A 200 1.51 -14.59 -3.48
CA ARG A 200 2.68 -15.46 -3.60
C ARG A 200 3.21 -15.79 -2.22
N LEU A 201 3.49 -17.07 -1.96
CA LEU A 201 3.99 -17.51 -0.66
C LEU A 201 5.34 -16.89 -0.31
N THR A 202 6.19 -16.64 -1.31
CA THR A 202 7.52 -16.02 -1.15
C THR A 202 7.44 -14.55 -0.76
N ASP A 203 6.31 -13.88 -0.97
CA ASP A 203 6.16 -12.46 -0.63
C ASP A 203 5.86 -12.24 0.87
N TYR A 204 5.63 -13.30 1.64
CA TYR A 204 5.34 -13.21 3.08
C TYR A 204 6.56 -12.95 3.97
N SER A 205 7.76 -12.78 3.39
CA SER A 205 8.92 -12.23 4.10
C SER A 205 8.90 -10.70 4.18
N ARG A 206 8.05 -10.04 3.40
CA ARG A 206 7.98 -8.58 3.30
C ARG A 206 7.20 -7.99 4.48
N ALA A 207 7.58 -6.80 4.96
CA ALA A 207 6.83 -6.07 5.96
C ALA A 207 5.50 -5.44 5.44
N ASP A 208 5.25 -5.47 4.12
CA ASP A 208 4.04 -4.95 3.47
C ASP A 208 3.17 -6.04 2.81
N THR A 209 3.08 -7.22 3.44
CA THR A 209 2.32 -8.37 2.92
C THR A 209 0.85 -8.08 2.63
N ALA A 210 0.22 -7.21 3.43
CA ALA A 210 -1.13 -6.73 3.20
C ALA A 210 -1.19 -5.21 3.38
N VAL A 211 -2.04 -4.57 2.60
CA VAL A 211 -2.23 -3.12 2.62
C VAL A 211 -3.71 -2.81 2.65
N LEU A 212 -4.14 -2.09 3.67
CA LEU A 212 -5.49 -1.57 3.83
C LEU A 212 -5.51 -0.09 3.44
N TYR A 213 -6.42 0.26 2.54
CA TYR A 213 -6.72 1.61 2.11
C TYR A 213 -8.09 2.00 2.69
N LEU A 214 -8.15 3.16 3.33
CA LEU A 214 -9.42 3.73 3.81
C LEU A 214 -9.39 5.26 3.69
N PRO A 215 -10.56 5.93 3.61
CA PRO A 215 -10.61 7.38 3.52
C PRO A 215 -10.07 8.02 4.80
N GLN A 216 -9.27 9.08 4.68
CA GLN A 216 -8.63 9.75 5.82
C GLN A 216 -9.62 10.15 6.92
N ARG A 217 -10.85 10.54 6.54
CA ARG A 217 -11.92 10.91 7.48
C ARG A 217 -12.34 9.78 8.43
N PHE A 218 -12.09 8.52 8.07
CA PHE A 218 -12.43 7.36 8.88
C PHE A 218 -11.31 6.91 9.82
N VAL A 219 -10.11 7.51 9.77
CA VAL A 219 -8.95 7.06 10.58
C VAL A 219 -9.29 7.00 12.07
N ARG A 220 -9.98 8.00 12.60
CA ARG A 220 -10.33 8.01 14.04
C ARG A 220 -11.27 6.86 14.41
N ILE A 221 -12.28 6.58 13.57
CA ILE A 221 -13.23 5.47 13.81
C ILE A 221 -12.49 4.14 13.66
N PHE A 222 -11.64 4.02 12.64
CA PHE A 222 -10.77 2.86 12.44
C PHE A 222 -9.91 2.59 13.67
N LEU A 223 -9.24 3.59 14.24
CA LEU A 223 -8.36 3.37 15.40
C LEU A 223 -9.11 2.90 16.64
N LEU A 224 -10.34 3.41 16.85
CA LEU A 224 -11.21 2.91 17.93
C LEU A 224 -11.60 1.45 17.70
N ALA A 225 -12.07 1.11 16.49
CA ALA A 225 -12.48 -0.24 16.14
C ALA A 225 -11.29 -1.23 16.06
N PHE A 226 -10.10 -0.73 15.72
CA PHE A 226 -8.88 -1.50 15.63
C PHE A 226 -8.42 -1.98 17.01
N ALA A 227 -8.59 -1.17 18.06
CA ALA A 227 -8.26 -1.54 19.43
C ALA A 227 -8.97 -2.84 19.85
N ASP A 228 -10.24 -3.02 19.46
CA ASP A 228 -11.05 -4.21 19.79
C ASP A 228 -10.48 -5.51 19.19
N VAL A 229 -9.81 -5.43 18.03
CA VAL A 229 -9.29 -6.59 17.31
C VAL A 229 -7.76 -6.71 17.36
N GLN A 230 -7.08 -5.73 17.97
CA GLN A 230 -5.62 -5.61 17.93
C GLN A 230 -4.92 -6.84 18.51
N THR A 231 -5.36 -7.36 19.65
CA THR A 231 -4.74 -8.55 20.28
C THR A 231 -4.90 -9.79 19.40
N ALA A 232 -6.10 -10.02 18.86
CA ALA A 232 -6.36 -11.16 17.98
C ALA A 232 -5.58 -11.05 16.67
N LEU A 233 -5.54 -9.85 16.07
CA LEU A 233 -4.77 -9.60 14.86
C LEU A 233 -3.26 -9.71 15.12
N GLY A 234 -2.78 -9.23 16.28
CA GLY A 234 -1.38 -9.29 16.68
C GLY A 234 -0.81 -10.71 16.70
N ALA A 235 -1.64 -11.72 17.02
CA ALA A 235 -1.24 -13.13 16.93
C ALA A 235 -0.88 -13.59 15.50
N HIS A 236 -1.23 -12.80 14.47
CA HIS A 236 -0.99 -13.06 13.05
C HIS A 236 0.10 -12.17 12.44
N LEU A 237 0.65 -11.21 13.21
CA LEU A 237 1.60 -10.22 12.73
C LEU A 237 3.04 -10.52 13.19
N GLY A 238 4.00 -10.14 12.33
CA GLY A 238 5.39 -9.93 12.73
C GLY A 238 5.58 -8.58 13.42
N ALA A 239 6.79 -8.26 13.84
CA ALA A 239 7.06 -7.00 14.56
C ALA A 239 7.43 -5.82 13.65
N GLU A 240 8.05 -6.10 12.49
CA GLU A 240 8.60 -5.06 11.60
C GLU A 240 7.50 -4.33 10.82
N VAL A 241 7.76 -3.08 10.45
CA VAL A 241 6.90 -2.26 9.58
C VAL A 241 7.74 -1.63 8.46
N PRO A 242 7.16 -1.29 7.29
CA PRO A 242 7.92 -0.69 6.21
C PRO A 242 8.59 0.63 6.62
N VAL A 243 9.82 0.86 6.18
CA VAL A 243 10.76 1.84 6.78
C VAL A 243 10.23 3.27 6.85
N PHE A 244 9.44 3.69 5.86
CA PHE A 244 8.94 5.06 5.75
C PHE A 244 7.57 5.26 6.38
N THR A 245 7.02 4.24 7.04
CA THR A 245 5.72 4.29 7.70
C THR A 245 5.85 4.67 9.17
N ARG A 246 4.82 5.28 9.74
CA ARG A 246 4.70 5.46 11.19
C ARG A 246 4.25 4.13 11.79
N ARG A 247 5.00 3.59 12.75
CA ARG A 247 4.56 2.41 13.50
C ARG A 247 3.39 2.78 14.39
N ILE A 248 2.28 2.05 14.27
CA ILE A 248 1.08 2.23 15.10
C ILE A 248 0.71 0.99 15.89
N ALA A 249 1.38 -0.15 15.66
CA ALA A 249 1.37 -1.35 16.50
C ALA A 249 2.52 -2.26 16.01
N PRO A 250 2.91 -3.31 16.75
CA PRO A 250 3.78 -4.35 16.19
C PRO A 250 3.20 -4.89 14.87
N GLY A 251 3.98 -4.80 13.80
CA GLY A 251 3.57 -5.25 12.47
C GLY A 251 2.56 -4.37 11.74
N VAL A 252 2.20 -3.20 12.28
CA VAL A 252 1.27 -2.26 11.64
C VAL A 252 1.91 -0.89 11.43
N GLY A 253 2.13 -0.56 10.16
CA GLY A 253 2.62 0.74 9.71
C GLY A 253 1.49 1.60 9.14
N PHE A 254 1.58 2.92 9.30
CA PHE A 254 0.64 3.91 8.77
C PHE A 254 1.35 4.88 7.83
N ALA A 255 0.69 5.28 6.74
CA ALA A 255 1.10 6.40 5.90
C ALA A 255 -0.09 7.04 5.17
N GLU A 256 0.04 8.32 4.81
CA GLU A 256 -0.85 8.98 3.87
C GLU A 256 -0.57 8.48 2.44
N ASP A 257 -1.62 8.29 1.66
CA ASP A 257 -1.47 7.91 0.26
C ASP A 257 -0.94 9.12 -0.55
N PRO A 258 0.19 9.01 -1.28
CA PRO A 258 0.65 10.11 -2.11
C PRO A 258 -0.33 10.39 -3.25
N THR A 259 -0.42 11.64 -3.66
CA THR A 259 -1.13 11.99 -4.89
C THR A 259 -0.35 11.50 -6.11
N GLY A 260 -1.03 10.85 -7.06
CA GLY A 260 -0.44 10.38 -8.31
C GLY A 260 -0.48 8.85 -8.50
N GLU A 261 0.22 8.37 -9.53
CA GLU A 261 0.12 6.98 -10.00
C GLU A 261 1.13 6.00 -9.38
N ILE A 262 2.12 6.52 -8.64
CA ILE A 262 3.15 5.68 -8.02
C ILE A 262 2.73 5.22 -6.62
N SER A 263 3.09 3.99 -6.25
CA SER A 263 2.86 3.51 -4.88
C SER A 263 3.67 4.34 -3.86
N PHE A 264 3.16 4.50 -2.63
CA PHE A 264 3.88 5.15 -1.52
C PHE A 264 5.31 4.63 -1.33
N GLY A 265 5.48 3.30 -1.25
CA GLY A 265 6.79 2.69 -1.09
C GLY A 265 7.74 3.03 -2.24
N ALA A 266 7.25 3.02 -3.49
CA ALA A 266 8.04 3.45 -4.65
C ALA A 266 8.38 4.95 -4.60
N ALA A 267 7.42 5.80 -4.21
CA ALA A 267 7.63 7.24 -4.10
C ALA A 267 8.74 7.60 -3.11
N ARG A 268 8.70 7.00 -1.91
CA ARG A 268 9.72 7.26 -0.88
C ARG A 268 11.04 6.55 -1.18
N SER A 269 11.01 5.37 -1.82
CA SER A 269 12.23 4.69 -2.27
C SER A 269 12.95 5.47 -3.37
N LYS A 270 12.19 6.10 -4.30
CA LYS A 270 12.74 6.97 -5.35
C LYS A 270 13.46 8.17 -4.77
N LEU A 271 12.90 8.78 -3.72
CA LEU A 271 13.54 9.90 -3.01
C LEU A 271 14.93 9.52 -2.47
N VAL A 272 15.04 8.35 -1.85
CA VAL A 272 16.33 7.83 -1.36
C VAL A 272 17.26 7.47 -2.53
N ALA A 273 16.75 6.87 -3.59
CA ALA A 273 17.53 6.53 -4.78
C ALA A 273 18.14 7.75 -5.47
N GLU A 274 17.39 8.86 -5.59
CA GLU A 274 17.91 10.12 -6.12
C GLU A 274 19.05 10.67 -5.26
N ALA A 275 18.87 10.71 -3.93
CA ALA A 275 19.93 11.12 -3.01
C ALA A 275 21.17 10.22 -3.12
N MET A 276 20.98 8.90 -3.29
CA MET A 276 22.08 7.95 -3.49
C MET A 276 22.88 8.25 -4.76
N LEU A 277 22.21 8.49 -5.88
CA LEU A 277 22.91 8.76 -7.14
C LEU A 277 23.71 10.07 -7.10
N SER A 278 23.20 11.11 -6.42
CA SER A 278 23.91 12.40 -6.26
C SER A 278 25.08 12.36 -5.29
N SER A 279 25.10 11.41 -4.35
CA SER A 279 26.11 11.30 -3.28
C SER A 279 27.17 10.21 -3.50
N ARG A 280 27.10 9.51 -4.63
CA ARG A 280 28.11 8.52 -5.02
C ARG A 280 29.47 9.18 -5.27
N ILE A 281 30.53 8.57 -4.72
CA ILE A 281 31.93 8.91 -4.99
C ILE A 281 32.63 7.64 -5.52
N SER A 282 32.98 7.64 -6.80
CA SER A 282 33.53 6.48 -7.51
C SER A 282 32.64 5.23 -7.37
N SER A 283 33.05 4.21 -6.60
CA SER A 283 32.29 2.97 -6.38
C SER A 283 31.58 2.91 -5.03
N ARG A 284 31.70 3.93 -4.18
CA ARG A 284 31.16 3.95 -2.81
C ARG A 284 30.17 5.09 -2.60
N MET A 285 29.38 4.93 -1.55
CA MET A 285 28.50 5.96 -1.03
C MET A 285 29.24 6.83 -0.01
N ASP A 286 29.09 8.14 -0.12
CA ASP A 286 29.40 9.06 0.97
C ASP A 286 28.13 9.28 1.80
N ALA A 287 28.11 8.77 3.03
CA ALA A 287 26.92 8.77 3.87
C ALA A 287 26.52 10.18 4.37
N ASP A 288 27.48 11.09 4.54
CA ASP A 288 27.19 12.47 4.99
C ASP A 288 26.74 13.34 3.83
N LYS A 289 27.37 13.18 2.66
CA LYS A 289 26.87 13.78 1.42
C LYS A 289 25.48 13.26 1.10
N PHE A 290 25.25 11.95 1.19
CA PHE A 290 23.93 11.34 1.00
C PHE A 290 22.87 12.00 1.87
N TRP A 291 23.15 12.17 3.17
CA TRP A 291 22.19 12.77 4.09
C TRP A 291 21.88 14.23 3.72
N SER A 292 22.90 15.00 3.34
CA SER A 292 22.73 16.39 2.89
C SER A 292 21.88 16.49 1.62
N GLU A 293 22.13 15.64 0.62
CA GLU A 293 21.34 15.56 -0.62
C GLU A 293 19.89 15.12 -0.35
N PHE A 294 19.71 14.14 0.55
CA PHE A 294 18.40 13.67 0.96
C PHE A 294 17.58 14.78 1.64
N LEU A 295 18.19 15.57 2.54
CA LEU A 295 17.54 16.72 3.16
C LEU A 295 17.15 17.78 2.14
N ALA A 296 18.02 18.08 1.17
CA ALA A 296 17.72 19.03 0.11
C ALA A 296 16.54 18.58 -0.74
N LEU A 297 16.47 17.30 -1.12
CA LEU A 297 15.35 16.73 -1.86
C LEU A 297 14.04 16.74 -1.05
N CYS A 298 14.11 16.45 0.26
CA CYS A 298 12.95 16.55 1.16
C CYS A 298 12.42 17.99 1.18
N ALA A 299 13.29 18.99 1.35
CA ALA A 299 12.91 20.39 1.39
C ALA A 299 12.26 20.85 0.07
N VAL A 300 12.83 20.50 -1.08
CA VAL A 300 12.26 20.81 -2.41
C VAL A 300 10.86 20.21 -2.58
N ARG A 301 10.60 19.03 -2.00
CA ARG A 301 9.32 18.32 -2.09
C ARG A 301 8.37 18.65 -0.95
N GLY A 302 8.74 19.53 -0.01
CA GLY A 302 7.94 19.85 1.17
C GLY A 302 7.72 18.66 2.11
N LEU A 303 8.65 17.70 2.12
CA LEU A 303 8.59 16.52 2.99
C LEU A 303 9.43 16.75 4.26
N ASP A 304 8.94 16.22 5.37
CA ASP A 304 9.72 16.13 6.62
C ASP A 304 10.51 14.80 6.63
N PRO A 305 11.85 14.82 6.70
CA PRO A 305 12.68 13.63 6.73
C PRO A 305 12.42 12.71 7.94
N ASP A 306 11.86 13.22 9.04
CA ASP A 306 11.50 12.44 10.22
C ASP A 306 10.01 12.05 10.24
N ALA A 307 9.20 12.57 9.31
CA ALA A 307 7.79 12.23 9.15
C ALA A 307 7.41 11.86 7.70
N LEU A 308 8.23 11.04 7.03
CA LEU A 308 8.02 10.61 5.63
C LEU A 308 6.71 9.86 5.35
N HIS A 309 6.02 9.41 6.40
CA HIS A 309 4.70 8.80 6.33
C HIS A 309 3.59 9.82 6.00
N LEU A 310 3.87 11.12 6.14
CA LEU A 310 2.97 12.20 5.78
C LEU A 310 3.23 12.70 4.36
N ASN A 311 2.21 13.32 3.77
CA ASN A 311 2.33 14.07 2.53
C ASN A 311 2.80 15.51 2.80
N PRO A 312 3.28 16.21 1.75
CA PRO A 312 3.68 17.61 1.88
C PRO A 312 2.54 18.50 2.41
N GLY A 313 2.85 19.31 3.41
CA GLY A 313 1.90 20.22 4.04
C GLY A 313 0.89 19.55 4.99
N SER A 314 0.96 18.23 5.19
CA SER A 314 0.14 17.53 6.19
C SER A 314 0.71 17.72 7.59
N SER A 315 -0.15 17.69 8.59
CA SER A 315 0.23 17.71 10.01
C SER A 315 -0.19 16.41 10.69
N ASP A 316 0.63 15.94 11.63
CA ASP A 316 0.37 14.71 12.37
C ASP A 316 -0.72 14.92 13.44
N THR A 317 -1.96 14.98 12.97
CA THR A 317 -3.15 15.21 13.81
C THR A 317 -3.85 13.92 14.22
N PHE A 318 -3.28 12.76 13.82
CA PHE A 318 -3.86 11.46 14.11
C PHE A 318 -3.58 11.08 15.57
N TYR A 319 -4.66 10.98 16.35
CA TYR A 319 -4.58 10.48 17.73
C TYR A 319 -4.51 8.97 17.73
N PHE A 320 -3.37 8.42 18.15
CA PHE A 320 -3.18 7.00 18.42
C PHE A 320 -3.28 6.80 19.95
N PRO A 321 -4.35 6.16 20.48
CA PRO A 321 -4.55 5.94 21.91
C PRO A 321 -3.32 5.35 22.62
N ALA A 322 -3.01 5.78 23.84
CA ALA A 322 -1.77 5.43 24.54
C ALA A 322 -1.63 3.94 24.92
N GLU A 323 -2.70 3.15 24.89
CA GLU A 323 -2.64 1.68 25.06
C GLU A 323 -1.92 0.96 23.89
N ILE A 324 -1.49 1.73 22.89
CA ILE A 324 -0.84 1.23 21.67
C ILE A 324 0.69 1.08 21.80
N ALA A 325 1.29 1.51 22.91
CA ALA A 325 2.74 1.61 23.06
C ALA A 325 3.27 1.06 24.39
N GLU A 326 3.04 -0.20 24.70
CA GLU A 326 3.83 -0.86 25.76
C GLU A 326 3.98 -2.38 25.55
N VAL A 327 4.76 -2.75 24.53
CA VAL A 327 5.67 -3.92 24.64
C VAL A 327 6.95 -3.57 23.90
N ALA A 328 7.85 -2.86 24.61
CA ALA A 328 9.25 -2.74 24.26
C ALA A 328 10.06 -3.16 25.49
N ALA A 329 10.47 -4.43 25.47
CA ALA A 329 11.69 -4.94 26.08
C ALA A 329 12.21 -6.04 25.14
#